data_AF-A0A6P7G6F0-F1
#
_entry.id   AF-A0A6P7G6F0-F1
#
_cell.length_a   1.000
_cell.length_b   1.000
_cell.length_c   1.000
_cell.angle_alpha   90.00
_cell.angle_beta   90.00
_cell.angle_gamma   90.00
#
_symmetry.space_group_name_H-M   'P 1'
#
loop_
_entity.id
_entity.type
_entity.pdbx_description
1 polymer ?
#
loop_
_entity_poly.entity_id
_entity_poly.type
_entity_poly.pdbx_seq_one_letter_code
_entity_poly.pdbx_strand_id
1 'polypeptide(L)'
;MTYLFNIVKTIANRSIHINIRNNARNNYFKRLYSNNTNETKKRGIRSTLYYVTAAGVATVGLSYAAVPLYRLFCQAYSYGGTVSTGHDAEKVETMSAVKQKPLKIKFNADTAASMRWNFKPQQSEITVYPGETALAFYTAMNPTDIPVVGISTYNVVPFEAGQYFNKIQCFCFEEQMLNPHEQVDMPVFFYIDPEITEDPYMEFVNEITLSYTFFEAKEGLNLPLPTFVNTVK
;
A
#
# COMPACT_ATOMS: atom_id res chain seq x y z
N MET A 1 78.45 66.44 -20.68
CA MET A 1 77.25 65.61 -20.91
C MET A 1 77.53 64.15 -20.53
N THR A 2 78.14 63.90 -19.37
CA THR A 2 78.63 62.55 -18.96
C THR A 2 78.27 62.23 -17.50
N TYR A 3 78.00 63.25 -16.67
CA TYR A 3 77.68 63.08 -15.25
C TYR A 3 76.23 62.65 -14.98
N LEU A 4 75.26 63.07 -15.81
CA LEU A 4 73.85 62.70 -15.62
C LEU A 4 73.56 61.23 -15.98
N PHE A 5 74.32 60.62 -16.88
CA PHE A 5 74.12 59.23 -17.29
C PHE A 5 74.52 58.20 -16.22
N ASN A 6 75.53 58.50 -15.39
CA ASN A 6 75.99 57.58 -14.35
C ASN A 6 75.04 57.50 -13.15
N ILE A 7 74.30 58.57 -12.84
CA ILE A 7 73.36 58.61 -11.71
C ILE A 7 72.12 57.74 -11.99
N VAL A 8 71.59 57.80 -13.21
CA VAL A 8 70.39 57.00 -13.60
C VAL A 8 70.69 55.50 -13.58
N LYS A 9 71.91 55.08 -13.98
CA LYS A 9 72.30 53.67 -14.02
C LYS A 9 72.43 53.04 -12.62
N THR A 10 72.88 53.80 -11.64
CA THR A 10 73.01 53.34 -10.25
C THR A 10 71.65 53.14 -9.57
N ILE A 11 70.67 53.99 -9.86
CA ILE A 11 69.31 53.90 -9.28
C ILE A 11 68.55 52.69 -9.86
N ALA A 12 68.69 52.42 -11.16
CA ALA A 12 68.07 51.27 -11.80
C ALA A 12 68.59 49.93 -11.24
N ASN A 13 69.91 49.82 -11.00
CA ASN A 13 70.52 48.58 -10.52
C ASN A 13 70.14 48.25 -9.08
N ARG A 14 69.90 49.27 -8.23
CA ARG A 14 69.47 49.08 -6.83
C ARG A 14 68.02 48.57 -6.72
N SER A 15 67.15 48.96 -7.66
CA SER A 15 65.75 48.52 -7.69
C SER A 15 65.60 47.05 -8.10
N ILE A 16 66.45 46.56 -9.01
CA ILE A 16 66.40 45.16 -9.48
C ILE A 16 66.80 44.18 -8.37
N HIS A 17 67.81 44.52 -7.56
CA HIS A 17 68.27 43.66 -6.48
C HIS A 17 67.27 43.50 -5.33
N ILE A 18 66.44 44.52 -5.05
CA ILE A 18 65.40 44.46 -4.02
C ILE A 18 64.27 43.52 -4.46
N ASN A 19 63.91 43.55 -5.75
CA ASN A 19 62.78 42.79 -6.26
C ASN A 19 63.03 41.27 -6.26
N ILE A 20 64.27 40.85 -6.57
CA ILE A 20 64.66 39.42 -6.56
C ILE A 20 64.62 38.84 -5.13
N ARG A 21 65.01 39.62 -4.12
CA ARG A 21 65.03 39.16 -2.71
C ARG A 21 63.62 38.94 -2.15
N ASN A 22 62.66 39.77 -2.57
CA ASN A 22 61.27 39.67 -2.12
C ASN A 22 60.55 38.46 -2.73
N ASN A 23 60.84 38.13 -3.99
CA ASN A 23 60.25 36.98 -4.66
C ASN A 23 60.73 35.64 -4.06
N ALA A 24 62.02 35.56 -3.69
CA ALA A 24 62.55 34.37 -3.02
C ALA A 24 61.88 34.13 -1.65
N ARG A 25 61.75 35.14 -0.79
CA ARG A 25 61.11 34.98 0.54
C ARG A 25 59.66 34.53 0.45
N ASN A 26 58.88 35.05 -0.51
CA ASN A 26 57.49 34.65 -0.70
C ASN A 26 57.35 33.17 -1.06
N ASN A 27 58.23 32.64 -1.91
CA ASN A 27 58.16 31.25 -2.35
C ASN A 27 58.54 30.24 -1.25
N TYR A 28 59.49 30.58 -0.38
CA TYR A 28 59.83 29.75 0.78
C TYR A 28 58.72 29.74 1.84
N PHE A 29 58.13 30.90 2.13
CA PHE A 29 57.03 30.99 3.10
C PHE A 29 55.78 30.23 2.64
N LYS A 30 55.45 30.30 1.34
CA LYS A 30 54.32 29.56 0.75
C LYS A 30 54.52 28.05 0.81
N ARG A 31 55.76 27.55 0.64
CA ARG A 31 56.07 26.11 0.77
C ARG A 31 56.00 25.61 2.21
N LEU A 32 56.45 26.39 3.19
CA LEU A 32 56.37 26.02 4.61
C LEU A 32 54.94 25.95 5.14
N TYR A 33 54.06 26.86 4.68
CA TYR A 33 52.63 26.82 5.05
C TYR A 33 51.87 25.66 4.40
N SER A 34 52.22 25.31 3.14
CA SER A 34 51.58 24.19 2.43
C SER A 34 51.91 22.82 3.01
N ASN A 35 53.07 22.63 3.64
CA ASN A 35 53.47 21.32 4.17
C ASN A 35 52.76 20.98 5.50
N ASN A 36 52.48 21.96 6.36
CA ASN A 36 51.81 21.73 7.65
C ASN A 36 50.30 21.44 7.53
N THR A 37 49.65 21.94 6.48
CA THR A 37 48.21 21.71 6.24
C THR A 37 47.92 20.30 5.72
N ASN A 38 48.89 19.63 5.10
CA ASN A 38 48.71 18.29 4.53
C ASN A 38 48.66 17.18 5.60
N GLU A 39 49.44 17.29 6.68
CA GLU A 39 49.50 16.28 7.75
C GLU A 39 48.26 16.34 8.67
N THR A 40 47.80 17.54 9.02
CA THR A 40 46.57 17.76 9.81
C THR A 40 45.32 17.37 9.01
N LYS A 41 45.28 17.67 7.71
CA LYS A 41 44.18 17.28 6.81
C LYS A 41 44.12 15.76 6.59
N LYS A 42 45.27 15.06 6.50
CA LYS A 42 45.32 13.58 6.42
C LYS A 42 44.73 12.90 7.67
N ARG A 43 45.00 13.43 8.87
CA ARG A 43 44.43 12.88 10.12
C ARG A 43 42.92 13.14 10.24
N GLY A 44 42.46 14.34 9.89
CA GLY A 44 41.02 14.68 9.89
C GLY A 44 40.20 13.96 8.82
N ILE A 45 40.78 13.69 7.64
CA ILE A 45 40.11 12.92 6.58
C ILE A 45 39.94 11.46 7.00
N ARG A 46 40.91 10.86 7.71
CA ARG A 46 40.79 9.47 8.19
C ARG A 46 39.68 9.32 9.23
N SER A 47 39.58 10.22 10.20
CA SER A 47 38.49 10.18 11.17
C SER A 47 37.14 10.43 10.50
N THR A 48 37.05 11.41 9.60
CA THR A 48 35.83 11.69 8.83
C THR A 48 35.41 10.49 7.99
N LEU A 49 36.36 9.80 7.35
CA LEU A 49 36.08 8.59 6.58
C LEU A 49 35.46 7.49 7.45
N TYR A 50 35.99 7.26 8.66
CA TYR A 50 35.41 6.28 9.59
C TYR A 50 34.00 6.66 10.04
N TYR A 51 33.71 7.94 10.28
CA TYR A 51 32.35 8.37 10.65
C TYR A 51 31.36 8.21 9.49
N VAL A 52 31.78 8.54 8.27
CA VAL A 52 30.93 8.39 7.07
C VAL A 52 30.66 6.92 6.77
N THR A 53 31.68 6.05 6.88
CA THR A 53 31.48 4.61 6.68
C THR A 53 30.60 4.00 7.77
N ALA A 54 30.80 4.37 9.04
CA ALA A 54 29.94 3.93 10.13
C ALA A 54 28.48 4.37 9.94
N ALA A 55 28.25 5.62 9.55
CA ALA A 55 26.91 6.13 9.25
C ALA A 55 26.26 5.41 8.05
N GLY A 56 27.04 5.11 7.01
CA GLY A 56 26.57 4.34 5.86
C GLY A 56 26.12 2.93 6.25
N VAL A 57 26.95 2.21 7.02
CA VAL A 57 26.62 0.87 7.52
C VAL A 57 25.40 0.89 8.43
N ALA A 58 25.30 1.88 9.33
CA ALA A 58 24.15 2.04 10.21
C ALA A 58 22.84 2.27 9.43
N THR A 59 22.87 3.11 8.39
CA THR A 59 21.69 3.41 7.57
C THR A 59 21.21 2.17 6.82
N VAL A 60 22.14 1.39 6.25
CA VAL A 60 21.81 0.12 5.57
C VAL A 60 21.27 -0.91 6.56
N GLY A 61 21.89 -1.03 7.74
CA GLY A 61 21.45 -1.93 8.80
C GLY A 61 20.04 -1.61 9.30
N LEU A 62 19.73 -0.34 9.54
CA LEU A 62 18.40 0.11 9.95
C LEU A 62 17.35 -0.11 8.87
N SER A 63 17.70 0.12 7.60
CA SER A 63 16.78 -0.11 6.47
C SER A 63 16.39 -1.59 6.34
N TYR A 64 17.37 -2.50 6.52
CA TYR A 64 17.12 -3.94 6.49
C TYR A 64 16.35 -4.43 7.74
N ALA A 65 16.64 -3.88 8.92
CA ALA A 65 15.98 -4.24 10.17
C ALA A 65 14.54 -3.69 10.28
N ALA A 66 14.19 -2.63 9.57
CA ALA A 66 12.86 -2.02 9.61
C ALA A 66 11.73 -3.00 9.20
N VAL A 67 11.98 -3.84 8.20
CA VAL A 67 10.97 -4.79 7.68
C VAL A 67 10.55 -5.84 8.72
N PRO A 68 11.46 -6.62 9.34
CA PRO A 68 11.08 -7.59 10.38
C PRO A 68 10.56 -6.92 11.65
N LEU A 69 11.09 -5.74 12.03
CA LEU A 69 10.58 -4.97 13.18
C LEU A 69 9.14 -4.51 12.94
N TYR A 70 8.82 -4.04 11.73
CA TYR A 70 7.46 -3.70 11.34
C TYR A 70 6.54 -4.91 11.39
N ARG A 71 6.98 -6.08 10.92
CA ARG A 71 6.21 -7.33 11.04
C ARG A 71 5.93 -7.72 12.49
N LEU A 72 6.92 -7.64 13.37
CA LEU A 72 6.77 -7.89 14.81
C LEU A 72 5.78 -6.90 15.45
N PHE A 73 5.85 -5.62 15.08
CA PHE A 73 4.91 -4.61 15.54
C PHE A 73 3.49 -4.86 15.03
N CYS A 74 3.33 -5.20 13.74
CA CYS A 74 2.04 -5.56 13.14
C CYS A 74 1.43 -6.82 13.76
N GLN A 75 2.24 -7.80 14.16
CA GLN A 75 1.78 -9.01 14.86
C GLN A 75 1.38 -8.71 16.31
N ALA A 76 2.10 -7.83 17.01
CA ALA A 76 1.79 -7.50 18.41
C ALA A 76 0.58 -6.57 18.56
N TYR A 77 0.38 -5.64 17.62
CA TYR A 77 -0.70 -4.63 17.66
C TYR A 77 -1.82 -4.90 16.65
N SER A 78 -1.77 -5.99 15.89
CA SER A 78 -2.77 -6.42 14.90
C SER A 78 -3.12 -5.38 13.82
N TYR A 79 -2.22 -4.45 13.50
CA TYR A 79 -2.49 -3.29 12.64
C TYR A 79 -2.48 -3.58 11.12
N GLY A 80 -2.76 -4.82 10.68
CA GLY A 80 -2.58 -5.17 9.28
C GLY A 80 -3.10 -6.53 8.79
N GLY A 81 -3.91 -7.26 9.57
CA GLY A 81 -4.61 -8.45 9.08
C GLY A 81 -3.73 -9.62 8.59
N THR A 82 -2.41 -9.61 8.80
CA THR A 82 -1.55 -10.75 8.43
C THR A 82 -1.66 -11.83 9.48
N VAL A 83 -2.56 -12.76 9.22
CA VAL A 83 -2.72 -14.06 9.88
C VAL A 83 -1.37 -14.66 10.27
N SER A 84 -1.23 -15.03 11.54
CA SER A 84 -0.16 -15.92 11.98
C SER A 84 -0.19 -17.14 11.09
N THR A 85 0.92 -17.42 10.42
CA THR A 85 1.11 -18.67 9.68
C THR A 85 1.30 -19.80 10.69
N GLY A 86 0.22 -20.14 11.37
CA GLY A 86 0.05 -21.31 12.22
C GLY A 86 -1.23 -21.98 11.74
N HIS A 87 -1.12 -23.24 11.34
CA HIS A 87 -2.23 -24.03 10.85
C HIS A 87 -3.30 -24.19 11.93
N ASP A 88 -4.45 -23.54 11.76
CA ASP A 88 -5.64 -23.76 12.61
C ASP A 88 -6.77 -24.42 11.80
N ALA A 89 -6.45 -25.49 11.07
CA ALA A 89 -7.47 -26.41 10.54
C ALA A 89 -8.21 -27.17 11.67
N GLU A 90 -7.70 -27.10 12.90
CA GLU A 90 -8.26 -27.73 14.11
C GLU A 90 -9.26 -26.83 14.86
N LYS A 91 -9.28 -25.51 14.60
CA LYS A 91 -10.25 -24.58 15.23
C LYS A 91 -11.69 -24.78 14.78
N VAL A 92 -11.92 -25.47 13.65
CA VAL A 92 -13.28 -25.64 13.08
C VAL A 92 -14.14 -26.59 13.92
N GLU A 93 -13.56 -27.57 14.62
CA GLU A 93 -14.34 -28.53 15.42
C GLU A 93 -14.77 -28.00 16.81
N THR A 94 -14.20 -26.87 17.26
CA THR A 94 -14.44 -26.32 18.61
C THR A 94 -15.29 -25.04 18.61
N MET A 95 -15.85 -24.65 17.47
CA MET A 95 -16.70 -23.46 17.38
C MET A 95 -18.09 -23.73 17.97
N SER A 96 -18.34 -23.27 19.19
CA SER A 96 -19.70 -23.19 19.74
C SER A 96 -20.34 -21.86 19.33
N ALA A 97 -21.53 -21.91 18.73
CA ALA A 97 -22.29 -20.71 18.38
C ALA A 97 -22.45 -19.79 19.60
N VAL A 98 -21.97 -18.55 19.51
CA VAL A 98 -22.15 -17.53 20.55
C VAL A 98 -23.58 -16.99 20.41
N LYS A 99 -24.55 -17.72 20.98
CA LYS A 99 -25.98 -17.37 20.95
C LYS A 99 -26.33 -16.04 21.64
N GLN A 100 -25.35 -15.34 22.20
CA GLN A 100 -25.56 -14.15 23.01
C GLN A 100 -25.70 -12.86 22.19
N LYS A 101 -25.27 -12.84 20.92
CA LYS A 101 -25.33 -11.65 20.06
C LYS A 101 -26.00 -11.94 18.71
N PRO A 102 -27.31 -11.68 18.54
CA PRO A 102 -27.97 -11.81 17.26
C PRO A 102 -27.50 -10.71 16.29
N LEU A 103 -27.09 -11.09 15.08
CA LEU A 103 -26.73 -10.18 14.00
C LEU A 103 -27.85 -10.12 12.99
N LYS A 104 -28.27 -8.90 12.63
CA LYS A 104 -29.24 -8.67 11.55
C LYS A 104 -28.51 -8.53 10.23
N ILE A 105 -28.83 -9.41 9.28
CA ILE A 105 -28.28 -9.36 7.94
C ILE A 105 -29.33 -8.78 7.02
N LYS A 106 -29.06 -7.59 6.48
CA LYS A 106 -29.90 -6.95 5.47
C LYS A 106 -29.41 -7.31 4.09
N PHE A 107 -30.35 -7.61 3.21
CA PHE A 107 -30.06 -7.92 1.83
C PHE A 107 -30.50 -6.77 0.95
N ASN A 108 -29.54 -6.21 0.22
CA ASN A 108 -29.79 -5.20 -0.79
C ASN A 108 -29.47 -5.75 -2.18
N ALA A 109 -30.24 -5.31 -3.17
CA ALA A 109 -30.16 -5.74 -4.55
C ALA A 109 -30.32 -4.52 -5.46
N ASP A 110 -29.24 -4.19 -6.16
CA ASP A 110 -29.18 -3.08 -7.10
C ASP A 110 -28.82 -3.57 -8.50
N THR A 111 -29.21 -2.80 -9.51
CA THR A 111 -28.84 -3.03 -10.91
C THR A 111 -28.24 -1.76 -11.49
N ALA A 112 -27.22 -1.92 -12.35
CA ALA A 112 -26.65 -0.79 -13.07
C ALA A 112 -27.68 -0.21 -14.06
N ALA A 113 -27.59 1.10 -14.36
CA ALA A 113 -28.55 1.77 -15.23
C ALA A 113 -28.67 1.17 -16.65
N SER A 114 -27.63 0.51 -17.14
CA SER A 114 -27.66 -0.20 -18.42
C SER A 114 -28.43 -1.53 -18.35
N MET A 115 -28.54 -2.12 -17.16
CA MET A 115 -29.10 -3.45 -16.96
C MET A 115 -30.62 -3.39 -16.80
N ARG A 116 -31.32 -4.19 -17.62
CA ARG A 116 -32.79 -4.23 -17.65
C ARG A 116 -33.40 -5.31 -16.76
N TRP A 117 -32.58 -6.09 -16.06
CA TRP A 117 -33.09 -7.13 -15.17
C TRP A 117 -33.85 -6.55 -13.99
N ASN A 118 -34.89 -7.27 -13.58
CA ASN A 118 -35.52 -7.07 -12.29
C ASN A 118 -34.84 -7.98 -11.28
N PHE A 119 -34.01 -7.41 -10.42
CA PHE A 119 -33.26 -8.13 -9.40
C PHE A 119 -33.69 -7.67 -8.02
N LYS A 120 -34.11 -8.62 -7.18
CA LYS A 120 -34.61 -8.32 -5.83
C LYS A 120 -34.26 -9.45 -4.86
N PRO A 121 -34.05 -9.13 -3.57
CA PRO A 121 -33.93 -10.17 -2.56
C PRO A 121 -35.33 -10.75 -2.30
N GLN A 122 -35.43 -12.05 -2.05
CA GLN A 122 -36.70 -12.65 -1.61
C GLN A 122 -37.05 -12.25 -0.17
N GLN A 123 -36.02 -12.00 0.64
CA GLN A 123 -36.12 -11.61 2.04
C GLN A 123 -35.22 -10.40 2.28
N SER A 124 -35.76 -9.33 2.86
CA SER A 124 -35.03 -8.08 3.06
C SER A 124 -34.06 -8.13 4.24
N GLU A 125 -34.39 -8.92 5.27
CA GLU A 125 -33.53 -9.13 6.42
C GLU A 125 -33.71 -10.51 7.03
N ILE A 126 -32.64 -11.04 7.62
CA ILE A 126 -32.67 -12.23 8.49
C ILE A 126 -31.86 -11.97 9.75
N THR A 127 -32.17 -12.70 10.82
CA THR A 127 -31.36 -12.68 12.04
C THR A 127 -30.60 -13.99 12.14
N VAL A 128 -29.29 -13.91 12.32
CA VAL A 128 -28.39 -15.07 12.41
C VAL A 128 -27.46 -14.91 13.61
N TYR A 129 -26.94 -16.01 14.11
CA TYR A 129 -25.93 -16.00 15.17
C TYR A 129 -24.53 -16.23 14.59
N PRO A 130 -23.47 -15.59 15.15
CA PRO A 130 -22.10 -15.93 14.78
C PRO A 130 -21.82 -17.42 14.98
N GLY A 131 -21.23 -18.06 13.95
CA GLY A 131 -21.02 -19.51 13.85
C GLY A 131 -22.19 -20.29 13.24
N GLU A 132 -23.34 -19.66 12.98
CA GLU A 132 -24.46 -20.29 12.27
C GLU A 132 -24.36 -20.08 10.76
N THR A 133 -24.70 -21.11 9.99
CA THR A 133 -24.80 -21.00 8.53
C THR A 133 -26.20 -20.57 8.13
N ALA A 134 -26.29 -19.69 7.13
CA ALA A 134 -27.55 -19.14 6.65
C ALA A 134 -27.63 -19.21 5.11
N LEU A 135 -28.85 -19.36 4.63
CA LEU A 135 -29.18 -19.38 3.20
C LEU A 135 -30.15 -18.25 2.88
N ALA A 136 -29.76 -17.39 1.95
CA ALA A 136 -30.62 -16.34 1.41
C ALA A 136 -30.90 -16.59 -0.07
N PHE A 137 -32.03 -16.08 -0.57
CA PHE A 137 -32.40 -16.23 -1.98
C PHE A 137 -32.61 -14.86 -2.59
N TYR A 138 -32.06 -14.68 -3.80
CA TYR A 138 -32.36 -13.54 -4.64
C TYR A 138 -33.07 -14.01 -5.91
N THR A 139 -34.00 -13.21 -6.39
CA THR A 139 -34.70 -13.49 -7.66
C THR A 139 -34.19 -12.51 -8.72
N ALA A 140 -33.76 -13.06 -9.86
CA ALA A 140 -33.45 -12.29 -11.06
C ALA A 140 -34.41 -12.67 -12.18
N MET A 141 -34.90 -11.66 -12.91
CA MET A 141 -35.77 -11.85 -14.07
C MET A 141 -35.31 -10.95 -15.21
N ASN A 142 -35.23 -11.51 -16.42
CA ASN A 142 -34.99 -10.73 -17.64
C ASN A 142 -36.33 -10.37 -18.31
N PRO A 143 -36.81 -9.12 -18.24
CA PRO A 143 -38.07 -8.73 -18.87
C PRO A 143 -37.95 -8.43 -20.37
N THR A 144 -36.78 -8.63 -20.98
CA THR A 144 -36.54 -8.28 -22.40
C THR A 144 -36.75 -9.48 -23.32
N ASP A 145 -36.90 -9.20 -24.62
CA ASP A 145 -37.03 -10.21 -25.69
C ASP A 145 -35.68 -10.79 -26.17
N ILE A 146 -34.56 -10.37 -25.57
CA ILE A 146 -33.21 -10.81 -25.94
C ILE A 146 -32.51 -11.45 -24.74
N PRO A 147 -31.62 -12.45 -24.95
CA PRO A 147 -30.77 -12.95 -23.89
C PRO A 147 -29.82 -11.84 -23.45
N VAL A 148 -29.64 -11.71 -22.13
CA VAL A 148 -28.75 -10.72 -21.53
C VAL A 148 -27.78 -11.47 -20.63
N VAL A 149 -26.50 -11.11 -20.68
CA VAL A 149 -25.46 -11.65 -19.80
C VAL A 149 -25.14 -10.61 -18.73
N GLY A 150 -25.15 -11.04 -17.48
CA GLY A 150 -24.89 -10.21 -16.31
C GLY A 150 -23.73 -10.74 -15.48
N ILE A 151 -22.92 -9.83 -14.94
CA ILE A 151 -21.95 -10.12 -13.90
C ILE A 151 -22.32 -9.36 -12.63
N SER A 152 -22.20 -10.00 -11.48
CA SER A 152 -22.49 -9.35 -10.19
C SER A 152 -21.22 -9.07 -9.41
N THR A 153 -21.24 -7.94 -8.70
CA THR A 153 -20.29 -7.62 -7.63
C THR A 153 -21.06 -7.50 -6.32
N TYR A 154 -20.35 -7.66 -5.20
CA TYR A 154 -20.94 -7.55 -3.88
C TYR A 154 -20.15 -6.64 -2.98
N ASN A 155 -20.82 -6.09 -1.98
CA ASN A 155 -20.23 -5.32 -0.90
C ASN A 155 -20.85 -5.71 0.44
N VAL A 156 -20.04 -5.65 1.50
CA VAL A 156 -20.47 -5.87 2.89
C VAL A 156 -20.25 -4.60 3.68
N VAL A 157 -21.28 -4.12 4.36
CA VAL A 157 -21.25 -2.91 5.19
C VAL A 157 -21.72 -3.25 6.60
N PRO A 158 -21.02 -2.85 7.67
CA PRO A 158 -19.75 -2.10 7.67
C PRO A 158 -18.57 -2.93 7.12
N PHE A 159 -17.56 -2.25 6.55
CA PHE A 159 -16.44 -2.91 5.86
C PHE A 159 -15.61 -3.78 6.80
N GLU A 160 -15.50 -3.35 8.05
CA GLU A 160 -14.78 -4.02 9.13
C GLU A 160 -15.42 -5.37 9.49
N ALA A 161 -16.74 -5.52 9.28
CA ALA A 161 -17.44 -6.80 9.43
C ALA A 161 -17.22 -7.74 8.23
N GLY A 162 -16.76 -7.23 7.10
CA GLY A 162 -16.52 -8.00 5.87
C GLY A 162 -15.48 -9.11 6.04
N GLN A 163 -14.50 -8.93 6.92
CA GLN A 163 -13.47 -9.96 7.19
C GLN A 163 -14.03 -11.20 7.91
N TYR A 164 -15.11 -11.05 8.66
CA TYR A 164 -15.80 -12.13 9.37
C TYR A 164 -16.93 -12.73 8.52
N PHE A 165 -17.29 -12.09 7.41
CA PHE A 165 -18.37 -12.53 6.54
C PHE A 165 -17.83 -13.50 5.48
N ASN A 166 -17.97 -14.79 5.75
CA ASN A 166 -17.48 -15.83 4.86
C ASN A 166 -18.58 -16.32 3.93
N LYS A 167 -18.49 -15.93 2.66
CA LYS A 167 -19.41 -16.37 1.62
C LYS A 167 -18.90 -17.66 0.98
N ILE A 168 -19.62 -18.77 1.19
CA ILE A 168 -19.20 -20.10 0.73
C ILE A 168 -19.55 -20.34 -0.74
N GLN A 169 -20.66 -19.79 -1.25
CA GLN A 169 -21.09 -19.94 -2.65
C GLN A 169 -21.50 -18.60 -3.27
N CYS A 170 -20.79 -18.16 -4.30
CA CYS A 170 -20.98 -16.89 -5.01
C CYS A 170 -21.36 -17.11 -6.48
N PHE A 171 -22.50 -16.55 -6.91
CA PHE A 171 -22.74 -16.14 -8.31
C PHE A 171 -21.91 -14.92 -8.71
N CYS A 172 -21.21 -14.34 -7.74
CA CYS A 172 -20.32 -13.21 -7.96
C CYS A 172 -19.16 -13.73 -8.80
N PHE A 173 -18.86 -13.02 -9.88
CA PHE A 173 -17.79 -13.30 -10.83
C PHE A 173 -18.05 -14.40 -11.86
N GLU A 174 -19.24 -15.02 -11.86
CA GLU A 174 -19.66 -15.87 -12.97
C GLU A 174 -20.65 -15.12 -13.86
N GLU A 175 -20.43 -15.19 -15.17
CA GLU A 175 -21.35 -14.66 -16.16
C GLU A 175 -22.65 -15.47 -16.12
N GLN A 176 -23.73 -14.82 -15.71
CA GLN A 176 -25.06 -15.41 -15.72
C GLN A 176 -25.79 -14.94 -16.97
N MET A 177 -26.22 -15.88 -17.81
CA MET A 177 -27.04 -15.59 -18.97
C MET A 177 -28.50 -15.90 -18.63
N LEU A 178 -29.38 -14.90 -18.73
CA LEU A 178 -30.83 -15.10 -18.63
C LEU A 178 -31.48 -14.93 -20.00
N ASN A 179 -32.23 -15.96 -20.42
CA ASN A 179 -33.02 -15.92 -21.64
C ASN A 179 -34.17 -14.92 -21.53
N PRO A 180 -34.81 -14.58 -22.65
CA PRO A 180 -35.99 -13.72 -22.66
C PRO A 180 -37.07 -14.23 -21.70
N HIS A 181 -37.58 -13.35 -20.84
CA HIS A 181 -38.64 -13.65 -19.86
C HIS A 181 -38.29 -14.76 -18.85
N GLU A 182 -37.02 -15.16 -18.76
CA GLU A 182 -36.57 -16.14 -17.79
C GLU A 182 -36.47 -15.51 -16.39
N GLN A 183 -36.89 -16.29 -15.39
CA GLN A 183 -36.76 -15.95 -13.97
C GLN A 183 -36.02 -17.08 -13.26
N VAL A 184 -34.97 -16.73 -12.52
CA VAL A 184 -34.13 -17.67 -11.78
C VAL A 184 -33.98 -17.20 -10.34
N ASP A 185 -34.04 -18.17 -9.41
CA ASP A 185 -33.72 -17.95 -8.01
C ASP A 185 -32.27 -18.35 -7.73
N MET A 186 -31.52 -17.41 -7.15
CA MET A 186 -30.10 -17.48 -6.89
C MET A 186 -29.84 -17.64 -5.38
N PRO A 187 -29.55 -18.86 -4.89
CA PRO A 187 -29.17 -19.10 -3.49
C PRO A 187 -27.80 -18.54 -3.11
N VAL A 188 -27.73 -17.82 -2.00
CA VAL A 188 -26.50 -17.33 -1.39
C VAL A 188 -26.32 -18.01 -0.04
N PHE A 189 -25.30 -18.86 0.06
CA PHE A 189 -24.93 -19.56 1.30
C PHE A 189 -23.73 -18.88 1.96
N PHE A 190 -23.88 -18.51 3.22
CA PHE A 190 -22.87 -17.77 3.99
C PHE A 190 -22.93 -18.13 5.47
N TYR A 191 -21.87 -17.76 6.19
CA TYR A 191 -21.83 -17.78 7.65
C TYR A 191 -21.01 -16.60 8.15
N ILE A 192 -21.15 -16.30 9.44
CA ILE A 192 -20.38 -15.25 10.11
C ILE A 192 -19.43 -15.94 11.07
N ASP A 193 -18.15 -15.62 10.98
CA ASP A 193 -17.14 -16.14 11.89
C ASP A 193 -17.43 -15.69 13.34
N PRO A 194 -17.50 -16.60 14.33
CA PRO A 194 -17.69 -16.24 15.73
C PRO A 194 -16.59 -15.32 16.31
N GLU A 195 -15.41 -15.23 15.68
CA GLU A 195 -14.36 -14.27 16.07
C GLU A 195 -14.84 -12.80 16.03
N ILE A 196 -15.93 -12.49 15.31
CA ILE A 196 -16.58 -11.17 15.33
C ILE A 196 -17.03 -10.74 16.75
N THR A 197 -17.23 -11.70 17.65
CA THR A 197 -17.62 -11.41 19.04
C THR A 197 -16.45 -11.07 19.94
N GLU A 198 -15.23 -11.40 19.54
CA GLU A 198 -14.01 -11.12 20.29
C GLU A 198 -13.39 -9.77 19.93
N ASP A 199 -13.76 -9.20 18.78
CA ASP A 199 -13.27 -7.89 18.32
C ASP A 199 -13.99 -6.72 19.02
N PRO A 200 -13.27 -5.86 19.78
CA PRO A 200 -13.83 -4.67 20.39
C PRO A 200 -14.46 -3.68 19.39
N TYR A 201 -13.95 -3.61 18.15
CA TYR A 201 -14.50 -2.73 17.11
C TYR A 201 -15.87 -3.20 16.62
N MET A 202 -16.16 -4.50 16.79
CA MET A 202 -17.43 -5.11 16.39
C MET A 202 -18.47 -5.10 17.51
N GLU A 203 -18.15 -4.62 18.72
CA GLU A 203 -19.04 -4.63 19.89
C GLU A 203 -20.39 -3.95 19.60
N PHE A 204 -20.38 -2.83 18.88
CA PHE A 204 -21.59 -2.06 18.55
C PHE A 204 -22.22 -2.42 17.20
N VAL A 205 -21.60 -3.32 16.43
CA VAL A 205 -22.13 -3.77 15.15
C VAL A 205 -23.18 -4.85 15.41
N ASN A 206 -24.44 -4.50 15.15
CA ASN A 206 -25.59 -5.41 15.26
C ASN A 206 -26.24 -5.68 13.89
N GLU A 207 -25.85 -4.92 12.87
CA GLU A 207 -26.44 -4.97 11.53
C GLU A 207 -25.31 -5.03 10.50
N ILE A 208 -25.42 -5.97 9.58
CA ILE A 208 -24.54 -6.13 8.43
C ILE A 208 -25.41 -6.12 7.18
N THR A 209 -25.08 -5.27 6.22
CA THR A 209 -25.78 -5.21 4.93
C THR A 209 -24.94 -5.89 3.86
N LEU A 210 -25.52 -6.89 3.22
CA LEU A 210 -24.99 -7.55 2.04
C LEU A 210 -25.66 -6.96 0.80
N SER A 211 -24.92 -6.14 0.06
CA SER A 211 -25.39 -5.48 -1.15
C SER A 211 -24.85 -6.18 -2.39
N TYR A 212 -25.74 -6.58 -3.29
CA TYR A 212 -25.39 -7.08 -4.62
C TYR A 212 -25.71 -6.03 -5.67
N THR A 213 -24.80 -5.85 -6.63
CA THR A 213 -25.04 -5.00 -7.80
C THR A 213 -24.71 -5.76 -9.07
N PHE A 214 -25.70 -5.87 -9.95
CA PHE A 214 -25.57 -6.52 -11.26
C PHE A 214 -25.23 -5.51 -12.36
N PHE A 215 -24.28 -5.90 -13.21
CA PHE A 215 -23.80 -5.16 -14.37
C PHE A 215 -24.01 -5.99 -15.62
N GLU A 216 -24.40 -5.34 -16.72
CA GLU A 216 -24.53 -6.00 -18.01
C GLU A 216 -23.14 -6.23 -18.62
N ALA A 217 -22.81 -7.50 -18.88
CA ALA A 217 -21.58 -7.88 -19.56
C ALA A 217 -21.81 -7.79 -21.07
N LYS A 218 -21.59 -6.60 -21.65
CA LYS A 218 -21.56 -6.44 -23.11
C LYS A 218 -20.17 -6.78 -23.66
N GLU A 219 -20.11 -7.62 -24.69
CA GLU A 219 -18.92 -7.68 -25.54
C GLU A 219 -18.69 -6.29 -26.18
N GLY A 220 -17.60 -5.62 -25.81
CA GLY A 220 -17.23 -4.30 -26.34
C GLY A 220 -17.25 -3.13 -25.35
N LEU A 221 -17.45 -3.37 -24.05
CA LEU A 221 -17.16 -2.35 -23.04
C LEU A 221 -15.64 -2.14 -22.95
N ASN A 222 -15.12 -1.20 -23.73
CA ASN A 222 -13.74 -0.70 -23.57
C ASN A 222 -13.64 -0.02 -22.21
N LEU A 223 -13.28 -0.78 -21.18
CA LEU A 223 -12.86 -0.21 -19.92
C LEU A 223 -11.64 0.68 -20.22
N PRO A 224 -11.65 1.98 -19.88
CA PRO A 224 -10.43 2.77 -19.95
C PRO A 224 -9.46 2.14 -18.95
N LEU A 225 -8.53 1.34 -19.47
CA LEU A 225 -7.50 0.74 -18.63
C LEU A 225 -6.70 1.88 -18.00
N PRO A 226 -6.50 1.86 -16.68
CA PRO A 226 -5.67 2.86 -16.05
C PRO A 226 -4.25 2.77 -16.60
N THR A 227 -3.61 3.92 -16.75
CA THR A 227 -2.37 4.14 -17.53
C THR A 227 -1.17 3.27 -17.11
N PHE A 228 -1.23 2.61 -15.94
CA PHE A 228 -0.15 1.79 -15.41
C PHE A 228 -0.01 0.41 -16.06
N VAL A 229 -0.99 -0.07 -16.85
CA VAL A 229 -0.92 -1.39 -17.49
C VAL A 229 -0.01 -1.40 -18.74
N ASN A 230 0.20 -0.24 -19.39
CA ASN A 230 0.95 -0.14 -20.64
C ASN A 230 2.48 0.00 -20.47
N THR A 231 2.99 0.05 -19.25
CA THR A 231 4.41 0.33 -18.97
C THR A 231 5.27 -0.92 -18.83
N VAL A 232 4.71 -2.11 -19.03
CA VAL A 232 5.46 -3.38 -19.04
C VAL A 232 5.55 -3.88 -20.47
N LYS A 233 6.51 -3.34 -21.24
CA LYS A 233 6.96 -3.93 -22.50
C LYS A 233 8.45 -3.75 -22.67
#